data_AF-A0A965ND52-F1
#
_entry.id   AF-A0A965ND52-F1
#
_cell.length_a   1.000
_cell.length_b   1.000
_cell.length_c   1.000
_cell.angle_alpha   90.00
_cell.angle_beta   90.00
_cell.angle_gamma   90.00
#
_symmetry.space_group_name_H-M   'P 1'
#
loop_
_entity.id
_entity.type
_entity.pdbx_description
1 polymer ?
#
loop_
_entity_poly.entity_id
_entity_poly.type
_entity_poly.pdbx_seq_one_letter_code
_entity_poly.pdbx_strand_id
1 'polypeptide(L)'
;MKYLKYLLWTLLASVLILQGYFFIQILLWRWVNPETTAFQRAELQRLCSTSKICALKKDWIPLKEISPTLRRAVMISEDSDFYRHHGFELKA
;
A
#
# COMPACT_ATOMS: atom_id res chain seq x y z
N MET A 1 18.45 -30.96 -19.60
CA MET A 1 19.38 -30.06 -18.87
C MET A 1 19.34 -28.60 -19.35
N LYS A 2 19.52 -28.30 -20.64
CA LYS A 2 19.55 -26.91 -21.17
C LYS A 2 18.24 -26.13 -20.94
N TYR A 3 17.10 -26.74 -21.23
CA TYR A 3 15.77 -26.14 -21.04
C TYR A 3 15.43 -25.85 -19.57
N LEU A 4 15.84 -26.74 -18.65
CA LEU A 4 15.65 -26.53 -17.22
C LEU A 4 16.42 -25.32 -16.71
N LYS A 5 17.66 -25.12 -17.20
CA LYS A 5 18.45 -23.93 -16.89
C LYS A 5 17.75 -22.66 -17.38
N TYR A 6 17.25 -22.63 -18.61
CA TYR A 6 16.52 -21.46 -19.12
C TYR A 6 15.28 -21.16 -18.28
N LEU A 7 14.49 -22.18 -17.92
CA LEU A 7 13.32 -22.03 -17.07
C LEU A 7 13.66 -21.42 -15.70
N LEU A 8 14.71 -21.91 -15.04
CA LEU A 8 15.15 -21.37 -13.75
C LEU A 8 15.61 -19.92 -13.86
N TRP A 9 16.38 -19.58 -14.90
CA TRP A 9 16.81 -18.20 -15.13
C TRP A 9 15.63 -17.27 -15.42
N THR A 10 14.63 -17.72 -16.19
CA THR A 10 13.43 -16.91 -16.45
C THR A 10 12.60 -16.69 -15.19
N LEU A 11 12.47 -17.70 -14.32
CA LEU A 11 11.77 -17.55 -13.04
C LEU A 11 12.52 -16.62 -12.08
N LEU A 12 13.84 -16.74 -12.00
CA LEU A 12 14.64 -15.84 -11.18
C LEU A 12 14.54 -14.40 -11.69
N ALA A 13 14.67 -14.20 -13.01
CA ALA A 13 14.54 -12.89 -13.62
C ALA A 13 13.15 -12.29 -13.39
N SER A 14 12.07 -13.07 -13.49
CA SER A 14 10.72 -12.57 -13.26
C SER A 14 10.51 -12.13 -11.80
N VAL A 15 11.02 -12.90 -10.83
CA VAL A 15 11.00 -12.52 -9.41
C VAL A 15 11.79 -11.23 -9.18
N LEU A 16 12.99 -11.11 -9.75
CA LEU A 16 13.82 -9.91 -9.59
C LEU A 16 13.17 -8.67 -10.21
N ILE A 17 12.57 -8.81 -11.40
CA ILE A 17 11.85 -7.72 -12.06
C ILE A 17 10.65 -7.29 -11.21
N LEU A 18 9.89 -8.25 -10.67
CA LEU A 18 8.74 -7.95 -9.81
C LEU A 18 9.16 -7.20 -8.54
N GLN A 19 10.23 -7.66 -7.87
CA GLN A 19 10.75 -6.98 -6.68
C GLN A 19 11.28 -5.58 -7.02
N GLY A 20 12.00 -5.44 -8.13
CA GLY A 20 12.47 -4.15 -8.61
C GLY A 20 11.33 -3.18 -8.90
N TYR A 21 10.24 -3.65 -9.50
CA TYR A 21 9.03 -2.85 -9.75
C TYR A 21 8.46 -2.28 -8.44
N PHE A 22 8.25 -3.12 -7.41
CA PHE A 22 7.74 -2.65 -6.12
C PHE A 22 8.71 -1.71 -5.41
N PHE A 23 10.00 -2.02 -5.43
CA PHE A 23 11.01 -1.18 -4.81
C PHE A 23 11.03 0.24 -5.42
N ILE A 24 10.99 0.34 -6.75
CA ILE A 24 10.95 1.62 -7.45
C ILE A 24 9.69 2.41 -7.07
N GLN A 25 8.52 1.76 -7.03
CA GLN A 25 7.26 2.41 -6.63
C GLN A 25 7.34 2.99 -5.21
N ILE A 26 7.81 2.18 -4.24
CA ILE A 26 7.97 2.62 -2.85
C ILE A 26 8.94 3.79 -2.75
N LEU A 27 10.04 3.75 -3.51
CA LEU A 27 11.01 4.84 -3.53
C LEU A 27 10.38 6.13 -4.09
N LEU A 28 9.62 6.05 -5.18
CA LEU A 28 8.93 7.19 -5.79
C LEU A 28 7.93 7.84 -4.83
N TRP A 29 7.26 7.05 -3.98
CA TRP A 29 6.28 7.56 -3.00
C TRP A 29 6.89 8.45 -1.91
N ARG A 30 8.22 8.55 -1.82
CA ARG A 30 8.87 9.56 -0.98
C ARG A 30 8.70 10.99 -1.50
N TRP A 31 8.45 11.15 -2.80
CA TRP A 31 8.34 12.46 -3.45
C TRP A 31 7.00 12.67 -4.15
N VAL A 32 6.37 11.59 -4.64
CA VAL A 32 5.11 11.66 -5.38
C VAL A 32 4.06 10.85 -4.66
N ASN A 33 3.00 11.53 -4.22
CA ASN A 33 1.89 10.85 -3.57
C ASN A 33 1.15 9.93 -4.56
N PRO A 34 0.78 8.69 -4.16
CA PRO A 34 0.03 7.81 -5.04
C PRO A 34 -1.37 8.37 -5.35
N GLU A 35 -1.83 8.12 -6.58
CA GLU A 35 -3.15 8.56 -7.03
C GLU A 35 -4.29 7.81 -6.36
N THR A 36 -4.16 6.50 -6.16
CA THR A 36 -5.13 5.70 -5.40
C THR A 36 -4.43 4.54 -4.70
N THR A 37 -5.05 4.02 -3.65
CA THR A 37 -4.62 2.79 -2.98
C THR A 37 -5.53 1.62 -3.36
N ALA A 38 -5.07 0.38 -3.11
CA ALA A 38 -5.90 -0.81 -3.30
C ALA A 38 -7.20 -0.74 -2.47
N PHE A 39 -7.11 -0.30 -1.22
CA PHE A 39 -8.26 -0.11 -0.33
C PHE A 39 -9.25 0.92 -0.89
N GLN A 40 -8.76 2.07 -1.35
CA GLN A 40 -9.63 3.09 -1.95
C GLN A 40 -10.37 2.57 -3.19
N ARG A 41 -9.71 1.79 -4.05
CA ARG A 41 -10.35 1.20 -5.24
C ARG A 41 -11.37 0.13 -4.88
N ALA A 42 -11.05 -0.74 -3.93
CA ALA A 42 -11.97 -1.77 -3.45
C ALA A 42 -13.22 -1.15 -2.83
N GLU A 43 -13.04 -0.12 -2.00
CA GLU A 43 -14.15 0.57 -1.35
C GLU A 43 -14.97 1.38 -2.36
N LEU A 44 -14.32 2.04 -3.31
CA LEU A 44 -15.01 2.73 -4.40
C LEU A 44 -15.86 1.75 -5.21
N GLN A 45 -15.33 0.58 -5.56
CA GLN A 45 -16.10 -0.47 -6.25
C GLN A 45 -17.32 -0.91 -5.42
N ARG A 46 -17.14 -1.10 -4.10
CA ARG A 46 -18.23 -1.46 -3.18
C ARG A 46 -19.31 -0.38 -3.15
N LEU A 47 -18.94 0.89 -2.98
CA LEU A 47 -19.88 2.02 -2.90
C LEU A 47 -20.58 2.30 -4.23
N CYS A 48 -19.84 2.23 -5.35
CA CYS A 48 -20.36 2.44 -6.70
C CYS A 48 -21.33 1.33 -7.13
N SER A 49 -21.20 0.12 -6.58
CA SER A 49 -22.14 -0.97 -6.86
C SER A 49 -23.55 -0.69 -6.31
N THR A 50 -23.67 0.18 -5.30
CA THR A 50 -24.92 0.43 -4.56
C THR A 50 -25.49 1.84 -4.80
N SER A 51 -24.67 2.81 -5.20
CA SER A 51 -25.06 4.23 -5.34
C SER A 51 -24.81 4.79 -6.75
N LYS A 52 -25.73 5.63 -7.24
CA LYS A 52 -25.59 6.36 -8.53
C LYS A 52 -24.56 7.48 -8.48
N ILE A 53 -24.23 7.99 -7.30
CA ILE A 53 -23.19 9.00 -7.11
C ILE A 53 -22.04 8.33 -6.37
N CYS A 54 -20.91 8.22 -7.05
CA CYS A 54 -19.74 7.54 -6.52
C CYS A 54 -18.49 8.26 -7.02
N ALA A 55 -17.90 9.08 -6.15
CA ALA A 55 -16.67 9.81 -6.41
C ALA A 55 -15.75 9.67 -5.20
N LEU A 56 -14.47 9.42 -5.44
CA LEU A 56 -13.46 9.40 -4.39
C LEU A 56 -13.08 10.83 -4.04
N LYS A 57 -13.37 11.25 -2.80
CA LYS A 57 -12.81 12.49 -2.25
C LYS A 57 -11.51 12.17 -1.52
N LYS A 58 -10.40 12.74 -1.98
CA LYS A 58 -9.06 12.50 -1.41
C LYS A 58 -8.19 13.74 -1.53
N ASP A 59 -7.74 14.25 -0.39
CA ASP A 59 -6.83 15.38 -0.29
C ASP A 59 -5.56 14.94 0.47
N TRP A 60 -4.39 15.24 -0.10
CA TRP A 60 -3.11 15.01 0.56
C TRP A 60 -2.77 16.21 1.43
N ILE A 61 -2.73 16.00 2.75
CA ILE A 61 -2.35 17.04 3.71
C ILE A 61 -1.12 16.60 4.52
N PRO A 62 -0.21 17.54 4.86
CA PRO A 62 0.92 17.25 5.74
C PRO A 62 0.47 16.69 7.10
N LEU A 63 1.20 15.71 7.63
CA LEU A 63 0.89 15.07 8.92
C LEU A 63 0.78 16.06 10.10
N LYS A 64 1.50 17.19 10.02
CA LYS A 64 1.47 18.28 11.00
C LYS A 64 0.15 19.05 11.05
N GLU A 65 -0.63 19.01 9.97
CA GLU A 65 -1.94 19.67 9.87
C GLU A 65 -3.07 18.76 10.38
N ILE A 66 -2.77 17.48 10.63
CA ILE A 66 -3.73 16.51 11.18
C ILE A 66 -3.74 16.60 12.70
N SER A 67 -4.93 16.77 13.28
CA SER A 67 -5.12 16.80 14.73
C SER A 67 -4.40 15.62 15.42
N PRO A 68 -3.62 15.86 16.49
CA PRO A 68 -2.99 14.79 17.27
C PRO A 68 -3.99 13.76 17.81
N THR A 69 -5.22 14.18 18.14
CA THR A 69 -6.26 13.26 18.64
C THR A 69 -6.77 12.33 17.54
N LEU A 70 -6.94 12.85 16.33
CA LEU A 70 -7.36 12.05 15.17
C LEU A 70 -6.29 11.03 14.79
N ARG A 71 -5.01 11.45 14.76
CA ARG A 71 -3.89 10.53 14.51
C ARG A 71 -3.86 9.37 15.52
N ARG A 72 -4.09 9.66 16.80
CA ARG A 72 -4.14 8.65 17.85
C ARG A 72 -5.38 7.75 17.74
N ALA A 73 -6.55 8.31 17.42
CA ALA A 73 -7.78 7.55 17.25
C ALA A 73 -7.65 6.50 16.14
N VAL A 74 -7.11 6.90 14.98
CA VAL A 74 -6.88 5.99 13.83
C VAL A 74 -5.83 4.93 14.18
N MET A 75 -4.75 5.32 14.87
CA MET A 75 -3.73 4.36 15.30
C MET A 75 -4.34 3.28 16.21
N ILE A 76 -5.07 3.67 17.25
CA ILE A 76 -5.66 2.69 18.17
C ILE A 76 -6.71 1.81 17.47
N SER A 77 -7.44 2.32 16.48
CA SER A 77 -8.46 1.53 15.77
C SER A 77 -7.88 0.52 14.78
N GLU A 78 -6.76 0.84 14.14
CA GLU A 78 -6.16 0.00 13.09
C GLU A 78 -4.97 -0.82 13.58
N ASP A 79 -4.07 -0.20 14.34
CA ASP A 79 -2.79 -0.78 14.80
C ASP A 79 -2.31 -0.05 16.07
N SER A 80 -2.80 -0.50 17.22
CA SER A 80 -2.52 0.15 18.51
C SER A 80 -1.04 0.10 18.91
N ASP A 81 -0.29 -0.86 18.38
CA ASP A 81 1.11 -1.09 18.69
C ASP A 81 2.05 -0.66 17.54
N PHE A 82 1.56 0.13 16.58
CA PHE A 82 2.29 0.60 15.39
C PHE A 82 3.72 1.09 15.64
N TYR A 83 3.96 1.82 16.74
CA TYR A 83 5.30 2.34 17.09
C TYR A 83 6.21 1.35 17.81
N ARG A 84 5.67 0.20 18.22
CA ARG A 84 6.37 -0.83 19.01
C ARG A 84 6.94 -1.94 18.12
N HIS A 85 6.57 -1.99 16.85
CA HIS A 85 7.14 -2.93 15.87
C HIS A 85 7.72 -2.21 14.65
N HIS A 86 8.60 -2.91 13.93
CA HIS A 86 9.24 -2.41 12.72
C HIS A 86 8.43 -2.73 11.45
N GLY A 87 7.11 -2.58 11.53
CA GLY A 87 6.19 -2.83 10.40
C GLY A 87 5.65 -4.26 10.26
N PHE A 88 6.09 -5.22 11.08
CA PHE A 88 5.48 -6.55 11.16
C PHE A 88 5.39 -7.03 12.61
N GLU A 89 4.20 -7.39 13.05
CA GLU A 89 3.98 -8.02 14.36
C GLU A 89 4.20 -9.52 14.26
N LEU A 90 5.25 -10.02 14.95
CA LEU A 90 5.60 -11.45 14.96
C LEU A 90 4.71 -12.28 15.91
N LYS A 91 3.90 -11.62 16.72
CA LYS A 91 3.05 -12.24 17.75
C LYS A 91 1.69 -11.56 17.69
N ALA A 92 0.71 -12.25 17.11
CA ALA A 92 -0.70 -11.89 17.19
C ALA A 92 -1.34 -12.58 18.41
#